data_AF-A0A537USC8-F1
#
_entry.id   AF-A0A537USC8-F1
#
_cell.length_a   1.000
_cell.length_b   1.000
_cell.length_c   1.000
_cell.angle_alpha   90.00
_cell.angle_beta   90.00
_cell.angle_gamma   90.00
#
_symmetry.space_group_name_H-M   'P 1'
#
loop_
_entity.id
_entity.type
_entity.pdbx_description
1 polymer ?
#
loop_
_entity_poly.entity_id
_entity_poly.type
_entity_poly.pdbx_seq_one_letter_code
_entity_poly.pdbx_strand_id
1 'polypeptide(L)'
;MTARVLVVDDVELNVKLLEAKLSSEYFEVIAADNGPTALELAESELPDIILLDIMMPRMDGFEVCRRLKANPRTADIPVVMVTALSDVADRLRGLESGADEFLTKPVNDTALFARVRSLVRLKRMMEELRLREEVCRQFGNSEDQMSAPEETGNARILLLAENDPAAPRIMETLEPVAASVRRAKSCAQAQSLLDPSIELVIASLSVPDSDPLRLVSQWRAAEATRQLPILLIADPGELPRLAKGLDLGANDYLVRPVDRNELLARVRTQIRRKRLQDRLHENYSRSLSLALTDELTGLYNRRYVFAHMTELMARLSEGSAATTVMMFDIDHFKQVNDRYGHLAGDDVLRELAKRALHNVRSVDLVGRLGGEEFVVVMPETNLGGATIVADRLRLAVADEPFLVGTGDKLPVTISIGLAITGQPEDTLEALLKRVDDALYAAKNGGRNRVVAAPHRPTSSRGMPVAVAS
;
A
#
# COMPACT_ATOMS: atom_id res chain seq x y z
N MET A 1 -13.09 11.74 -13.65
CA MET A 1 -13.99 11.03 -14.58
C MET A 1 -15.21 10.53 -13.82
N THR A 2 -16.38 10.77 -14.39
CA THR A 2 -17.65 10.18 -13.96
C THR A 2 -17.59 8.66 -14.16
N ALA A 3 -18.27 7.89 -13.31
CA ALA A 3 -18.20 6.43 -13.39
C ALA A 3 -19.17 5.90 -14.46
N ARG A 4 -18.77 4.85 -15.17
CA ARG A 4 -19.62 4.19 -16.18
C ARG A 4 -20.44 3.06 -15.57
N VAL A 5 -21.75 3.10 -15.76
CA VAL A 5 -22.70 2.12 -15.22
C VAL A 5 -23.35 1.38 -16.37
N LEU A 6 -23.19 0.05 -16.41
CA LEU A 6 -23.94 -0.79 -17.34
C LEU A 6 -25.27 -1.20 -16.67
N VAL A 7 -26.39 -0.78 -17.24
CA VAL A 7 -27.74 -1.15 -16.79
C VAL A 7 -28.26 -2.26 -17.71
N VAL A 8 -28.71 -3.36 -17.11
CA VAL A 8 -29.19 -4.54 -17.82
C VAL A 8 -30.56 -4.94 -17.29
N ASP A 9 -31.59 -4.84 -18.12
CA ASP A 9 -32.98 -5.20 -17.78
C ASP A 9 -33.73 -5.48 -19.09
N ASP A 10 -34.54 -6.54 -19.15
CA ASP A 10 -35.28 -6.92 -20.37
C ASP A 10 -36.49 -6.01 -20.63
N VAL A 11 -36.89 -5.22 -19.64
CA VAL A 11 -37.97 -4.23 -19.76
C VAL A 11 -37.38 -2.85 -20.05
N GLU A 12 -37.58 -2.37 -21.28
CA GLU A 12 -37.06 -1.08 -21.77
C GLU A 12 -37.40 0.11 -20.84
N LEU A 13 -38.59 0.10 -20.21
CA LEU A 13 -39.01 1.16 -19.28
C LEU A 13 -38.13 1.20 -18.02
N ASN A 14 -37.72 0.05 -17.49
CA ASN A 14 -36.84 -0.03 -16.32
C ASN A 14 -35.45 0.53 -16.65
N VAL A 15 -34.92 0.16 -17.83
CA VAL A 15 -33.64 0.66 -18.34
C VAL A 15 -33.68 2.19 -18.44
N LYS A 16 -34.67 2.75 -19.15
CA LYS A 16 -34.82 4.21 -19.32
C LYS A 16 -34.98 4.95 -18.00
N LEU A 17 -35.71 4.37 -17.04
CA LEU A 17 -35.88 4.96 -15.72
C LEU A 17 -34.56 5.01 -14.94
N LEU A 18 -33.81 3.91 -14.91
CA LEU A 18 -32.51 3.85 -14.24
C LEU A 18 -31.49 4.73 -14.93
N GLU A 19 -31.48 4.76 -16.26
CA GLU A 19 -30.63 5.63 -17.08
C GLU A 19 -30.86 7.11 -16.75
N ALA A 20 -32.12 7.57 -16.72
CA ALA A 20 -32.45 8.95 -16.37
C ALA A 20 -32.01 9.31 -14.95
N LYS A 21 -32.24 8.41 -13.98
CA LYS A 21 -31.84 8.59 -12.58
C LYS A 21 -30.32 8.68 -12.43
N LEU A 22 -29.57 7.74 -13.01
CA LEU A 22 -28.11 7.69 -12.92
C LEU A 22 -27.45 8.87 -13.66
N SER A 23 -27.96 9.24 -14.83
CA SER A 23 -27.46 10.38 -15.60
C SER A 23 -27.66 11.70 -14.84
N SER A 24 -28.74 11.83 -14.06
CA SER A 24 -28.99 13.01 -13.22
C SER A 24 -27.97 13.18 -12.08
N GLU A 25 -27.32 12.08 -11.67
CA GLU A 25 -26.22 12.05 -10.71
C GLU A 25 -24.84 12.02 -11.41
N TYR A 26 -24.80 12.43 -12.68
CA TYR A 26 -23.60 12.52 -13.51
C TYR A 26 -22.90 11.19 -13.81
N PHE A 27 -23.58 10.04 -13.69
CA PHE A 27 -23.03 8.78 -14.18
C PHE A 27 -23.18 8.68 -15.70
N GLU A 28 -22.20 8.07 -16.35
CA GLU A 28 -22.32 7.69 -17.76
C GLU A 28 -22.98 6.31 -17.82
N VAL A 29 -24.06 6.17 -18.59
CA VAL A 29 -24.87 4.95 -18.61
C VAL A 29 -24.73 4.23 -19.94
N ILE A 30 -24.47 2.93 -19.87
CA ILE A 30 -24.51 1.99 -20.99
C ILE A 30 -25.71 1.09 -20.74
N ALA A 31 -26.49 0.79 -21.76
CA ALA A 31 -27.72 0.00 -21.64
C ALA A 31 -27.60 -1.35 -22.38
N ALA A 32 -28.14 -2.40 -21.77
CA ALA A 32 -28.37 -3.70 -22.40
C ALA A 32 -29.76 -4.21 -22.05
N ASP A 33 -30.39 -4.91 -22.99
CA ASP A 33 -31.74 -5.47 -22.85
C ASP A 33 -31.74 -7.00 -22.63
N ASN A 34 -30.56 -7.63 -22.58
CA ASN A 34 -30.42 -9.06 -22.38
C ASN A 34 -29.02 -9.47 -21.91
N GLY A 35 -28.91 -10.69 -21.37
CA GLY A 35 -27.65 -11.26 -20.87
C GLY A 35 -26.50 -11.32 -21.89
N PRO A 36 -26.67 -11.92 -23.09
CA PRO A 36 -25.63 -11.94 -24.12
C PRO A 36 -25.05 -10.56 -24.46
N THR A 37 -25.90 -9.58 -24.74
CA THR A 37 -25.47 -8.19 -25.03
C THR A 37 -24.74 -7.58 -23.83
N ALA A 38 -25.20 -7.86 -22.60
CA ALA A 38 -24.53 -7.38 -21.39
C ALA A 38 -23.10 -7.92 -21.23
N LEU A 39 -22.85 -9.19 -21.57
CA LEU A 39 -21.51 -9.79 -21.53
C LEU A 39 -20.59 -9.15 -22.57
N GLU A 40 -21.07 -8.96 -23.80
CA GLU A 40 -20.30 -8.30 -24.87
C GLU A 40 -19.92 -6.87 -24.50
N LEU A 41 -20.87 -6.10 -23.97
CA LEU A 41 -20.62 -4.73 -23.51
C LEU A 41 -19.70 -4.69 -22.29
N ALA A 42 -19.83 -5.62 -21.33
CA ALA A 42 -18.94 -5.66 -20.18
C ALA A 42 -17.47 -5.87 -20.58
N GLU A 43 -17.20 -6.71 -21.58
CA GLU A 43 -15.83 -6.99 -22.04
C GLU A 43 -15.24 -5.90 -22.94
N SER A 44 -16.05 -5.31 -23.80
CA SER A 44 -15.63 -4.28 -24.74
C SER A 44 -15.51 -2.92 -24.07
N GLU A 45 -16.49 -2.55 -23.27
CA GLU A 45 -16.54 -1.24 -22.63
C GLU A 45 -15.79 -1.24 -21.31
N LEU A 46 -15.79 -2.30 -20.50
CA LEU A 46 -15.21 -2.35 -19.13
C LEU A 46 -15.85 -1.33 -18.15
N PRO A 47 -17.17 -1.42 -17.89
CA PRO A 47 -17.87 -0.49 -17.00
C PRO A 47 -17.30 -0.50 -15.56
N ASP A 48 -17.60 0.56 -14.80
CA ASP A 48 -17.23 0.69 -13.39
C ASP A 48 -18.11 -0.11 -12.44
N ILE A 49 -19.33 -0.41 -12.87
CA ILE A 49 -20.30 -1.19 -12.12
C ILE A 49 -21.42 -1.65 -13.06
N ILE A 50 -22.03 -2.79 -12.75
CA ILE A 50 -23.15 -3.36 -13.50
C ILE A 50 -24.38 -3.42 -12.59
N LEU A 51 -25.50 -2.85 -13.04
CA LEU A 51 -26.83 -3.06 -12.46
C LEU A 51 -27.55 -4.10 -13.32
N LEU A 52 -27.89 -5.24 -12.73
CA LEU A 52 -28.32 -6.41 -13.49
C LEU A 52 -29.66 -6.94 -12.98
N ASP A 53 -30.68 -6.98 -13.84
CA ASP A 53 -31.88 -7.73 -13.51
C ASP A 53 -31.59 -9.23 -13.50
N ILE A 54 -32.24 -9.93 -12.58
CA ILE A 54 -32.22 -11.37 -12.46
C ILE A 54 -33.19 -11.99 -13.46
N MET A 55 -34.38 -11.41 -13.59
CA MET A 55 -35.50 -12.02 -14.32
C MET A 55 -35.43 -11.60 -15.78
N MET A 56 -34.60 -12.27 -16.57
CA MET A 56 -34.47 -12.00 -18.01
C MET A 56 -34.66 -13.27 -18.85
N PRO A 57 -35.24 -13.18 -20.06
CA PRO A 57 -35.39 -14.31 -20.96
C PRO A 57 -34.05 -14.74 -21.56
N ARG A 58 -33.97 -16.00 -21.99
CA ARG A 58 -32.78 -16.68 -22.57
C ARG A 58 -31.65 -16.93 -21.58
N MET A 59 -31.24 -15.91 -20.82
CA MET A 59 -30.17 -15.99 -19.83
C MET A 59 -30.56 -15.13 -18.62
N ASP A 60 -30.70 -15.76 -17.46
CA ASP A 60 -31.01 -15.06 -16.22
C ASP A 60 -29.79 -14.28 -15.69
N GLY A 61 -30.03 -13.31 -14.82
CA GLY A 61 -28.96 -12.47 -14.26
C GLY A 61 -27.97 -13.28 -13.42
N PHE A 62 -28.38 -14.39 -12.80
CA PHE A 62 -27.44 -15.26 -12.07
C PHE A 62 -26.38 -15.86 -12.99
N GLU A 63 -26.78 -16.35 -14.16
CA GLU A 63 -25.87 -16.90 -15.16
C GLU A 63 -24.96 -15.81 -15.75
N VAL A 64 -25.50 -14.62 -16.04
CA VAL A 64 -24.69 -13.47 -16.48
C VAL A 64 -23.63 -13.14 -15.43
N CYS A 65 -24.01 -13.03 -14.16
CA CYS A 65 -23.08 -12.75 -13.07
C CYS A 65 -21.98 -13.81 -12.93
N ARG A 66 -22.33 -15.10 -12.98
CA ARG A 66 -21.34 -16.18 -12.96
C ARG A 66 -20.32 -16.04 -14.08
N ARG A 67 -20.76 -15.73 -15.30
CA ARG A 67 -19.85 -15.55 -16.46
C ARG A 67 -18.97 -14.32 -16.32
N LEU A 68 -19.52 -13.20 -15.86
CA LEU A 68 -18.75 -11.98 -15.57
C LEU A 68 -17.65 -12.25 -14.53
N LYS A 69 -17.98 -12.99 -13.46
CA LYS A 69 -17.03 -13.33 -12.39
C LYS A 69 -16.01 -14.41 -12.79
N ALA A 70 -16.32 -15.23 -13.79
CA ALA A 70 -15.39 -16.24 -14.32
C ALA A 70 -14.37 -15.68 -15.33
N ASN A 71 -14.68 -14.56 -16.01
CA ASN A 71 -13.77 -13.93 -16.96
C ASN A 71 -12.79 -12.99 -16.24
N PRO A 72 -11.45 -13.21 -16.32
CA PRO A 72 -10.45 -12.35 -15.67
C PRO A 72 -10.54 -10.86 -16.03
N ARG A 73 -11.05 -10.50 -17.22
CA ARG A 73 -11.20 -9.11 -17.64
C ARG A 73 -12.36 -8.38 -16.97
N THR A 74 -13.39 -9.12 -16.55
CA THR A 74 -14.62 -8.54 -15.98
C THR A 74 -14.85 -8.96 -14.52
N ALA A 75 -14.07 -9.90 -13.99
CA ALA A 75 -14.28 -10.48 -12.66
C ALA A 75 -14.30 -9.45 -11.53
N ASP A 76 -13.53 -8.37 -11.72
CA ASP A 76 -13.40 -7.29 -10.74
C ASP A 76 -14.48 -6.20 -10.87
N ILE A 77 -15.30 -6.23 -11.92
CA ILE A 77 -16.40 -5.28 -12.09
C ILE A 77 -17.47 -5.61 -11.04
N PRO A 78 -17.84 -4.67 -10.16
CA PRO A 78 -18.90 -4.89 -9.19
C PRO A 78 -20.25 -5.13 -9.86
N VAL A 79 -20.98 -6.16 -9.45
CA VAL A 79 -22.32 -6.50 -9.96
C VAL A 79 -23.36 -6.29 -8.85
N VAL A 80 -24.33 -5.42 -9.10
CA VAL A 80 -25.49 -5.19 -8.24
C VAL A 80 -26.72 -5.80 -8.90
N MET A 81 -27.30 -6.81 -8.29
CA MET A 81 -28.55 -7.40 -8.76
C MET A 81 -29.71 -6.46 -8.45
N VAL A 82 -30.61 -6.23 -9.40
CA VAL A 82 -31.79 -5.37 -9.24
C VAL A 82 -33.04 -6.15 -9.66
N THR A 83 -33.87 -6.61 -8.73
CA THR A 83 -34.99 -7.49 -9.07
C THR A 83 -36.22 -7.29 -8.21
N ALA A 84 -37.38 -7.75 -8.69
CA ALA A 84 -38.61 -7.81 -7.91
C ALA A 84 -38.61 -8.93 -6.86
N LEU A 85 -37.65 -9.87 -6.94
CA LEU A 85 -37.51 -10.92 -5.93
C LEU A 85 -37.11 -10.28 -4.58
N SER A 86 -37.94 -10.47 -3.57
CA SER A 86 -37.72 -9.93 -2.22
C SER A 86 -37.29 -10.99 -1.21
N ASP A 87 -37.34 -12.27 -1.60
CA ASP A 87 -37.08 -13.37 -0.68
C ASP A 87 -35.59 -13.51 -0.39
N VAL A 88 -35.29 -13.86 0.87
CA VAL A 88 -33.92 -14.07 1.35
C VAL A 88 -33.20 -15.11 0.49
N ALA A 89 -33.90 -16.17 0.07
CA ALA A 89 -33.34 -17.24 -0.75
C ALA A 89 -32.74 -16.74 -2.07
N ASP A 90 -33.41 -15.79 -2.74
CA ASP A 90 -32.93 -15.23 -4.01
C ASP A 90 -31.74 -14.28 -3.81
N ARG A 91 -31.72 -13.53 -2.70
CA ARG A 91 -30.55 -12.72 -2.33
C ARG A 91 -29.32 -13.59 -2.07
N LEU A 92 -29.51 -14.71 -1.36
CA LEU A 92 -28.43 -15.67 -1.09
C LEU A 92 -27.89 -16.28 -2.38
N ARG A 93 -28.78 -16.74 -3.27
CA ARG A 93 -28.39 -17.22 -4.60
C ARG A 93 -27.61 -16.17 -5.38
N GLY A 94 -27.98 -14.90 -5.26
CA GLY A 94 -27.27 -13.78 -5.88
C GLY A 94 -25.84 -13.65 -5.36
N LEU A 95 -25.67 -13.63 -4.04
CA LEU A 95 -24.35 -13.56 -3.40
C LEU A 95 -23.50 -14.80 -3.73
N GLU A 96 -24.09 -15.99 -3.77
CA GLU A 96 -23.42 -17.24 -4.16
C GLU A 96 -23.01 -17.24 -5.65
N SER A 97 -23.76 -16.57 -6.52
CA SER A 97 -23.40 -16.37 -7.93
C SER A 97 -22.27 -15.35 -8.15
N GLY A 98 -21.77 -14.74 -7.06
CA GLY A 98 -20.69 -13.77 -7.08
C GLY A 98 -21.16 -12.32 -7.18
N ALA A 99 -22.46 -12.03 -7.02
CA ALA A 99 -22.93 -10.66 -6.97
C ALA A 99 -22.34 -9.93 -5.75
N ASP A 100 -22.00 -8.67 -5.95
CA ASP A 100 -21.44 -7.83 -4.89
C ASP A 100 -22.53 -7.23 -3.99
N GLU A 101 -23.74 -7.04 -4.52
CA GLU A 101 -24.88 -6.49 -3.80
C GLU A 101 -26.23 -6.82 -4.49
N PHE A 102 -27.34 -6.64 -3.77
CA PHE A 102 -28.70 -6.85 -4.24
C PHE A 102 -29.65 -5.71 -3.84
N LEU A 103 -30.39 -5.15 -4.79
CA LEU A 103 -31.46 -4.16 -4.61
C LEU A 103 -32.82 -4.76 -4.98
N THR A 104 -33.82 -4.59 -4.11
CA THR A 104 -35.20 -4.99 -4.40
C THR A 104 -35.95 -3.85 -5.09
N LYS A 105 -36.73 -4.18 -6.13
CA LYS A 105 -37.66 -3.25 -6.80
C LYS A 105 -38.92 -3.06 -5.91
N PRO A 106 -39.49 -1.84 -5.82
CA PRO A 106 -39.06 -0.60 -6.45
C PRO A 106 -37.78 -0.06 -5.81
N VAL A 107 -36.83 0.37 -6.64
CA VAL A 107 -35.51 0.79 -6.18
C VAL A 107 -35.62 2.11 -5.42
N ASN A 108 -35.07 2.15 -4.20
CA ASN A 108 -34.89 3.37 -3.44
C ASN A 108 -33.66 4.14 -3.96
N ASP A 109 -33.88 5.36 -4.45
CA ASP A 109 -32.85 6.18 -5.10
C ASP A 109 -31.66 6.46 -4.17
N THR A 110 -31.94 6.81 -2.91
CA THR A 110 -30.91 7.08 -1.91
C THR A 110 -30.02 5.84 -1.68
N ALA A 111 -30.61 4.66 -1.56
CA ALA A 111 -29.88 3.41 -1.38
C ALA A 111 -29.10 3.01 -2.64
N LEU A 112 -29.69 3.19 -3.82
CA LEU A 112 -29.05 2.92 -5.11
C LEU A 112 -27.78 3.74 -5.27
N PHE A 113 -27.88 5.07 -5.15
CA PHE A 113 -26.74 5.94 -5.39
C PHE A 113 -25.64 5.76 -4.35
N ALA A 114 -26.00 5.58 -3.08
CA ALA A 114 -25.03 5.32 -2.02
C ALA A 114 -24.24 4.02 -2.27
N ARG A 115 -24.92 2.96 -2.74
CA ARG A 115 -24.29 1.68 -3.10
C ARG A 115 -23.39 1.80 -4.33
N VAL A 116 -23.89 2.43 -5.39
CA VAL A 116 -23.11 2.68 -6.62
C VAL A 116 -21.83 3.44 -6.27
N ARG A 117 -21.92 4.55 -5.52
CA ARG A 117 -20.75 5.33 -5.08
C ARG A 117 -19.77 4.50 -4.24
N SER A 118 -20.27 3.70 -3.30
CA SER A 118 -19.42 2.88 -2.43
C SER A 118 -18.63 1.83 -3.23
N LEU A 119 -19.30 1.11 -4.13
CA LEU A 119 -18.70 0.05 -4.95
C LEU A 119 -17.73 0.61 -6.00
N VAL A 120 -18.06 1.72 -6.64
CA VAL A 120 -17.16 2.41 -7.59
C VAL A 120 -15.89 2.89 -6.88
N ARG A 121 -16.02 3.49 -5.68
CA ARG A 121 -14.86 3.90 -4.87
C ARG A 121 -13.96 2.70 -4.54
N LEU A 122 -14.56 1.57 -4.20
CA LEU A 122 -13.84 0.33 -3.90
C LEU A 122 -13.11 -0.22 -5.12
N LYS A 123 -13.78 -0.28 -6.28
CA LYS A 123 -13.18 -0.72 -7.56
C LYS A 123 -11.93 0.11 -7.89
N ARG A 124 -12.05 1.43 -7.90
CA ARG A 124 -10.93 2.35 -8.23
C ARG A 124 -9.73 2.16 -7.31
N MET A 125 -9.98 2.02 -6.01
CA MET A 125 -8.93 1.78 -5.03
C MET A 125 -8.20 0.45 -5.31
N MET A 126 -8.92 -0.62 -5.64
CA MET A 126 -8.34 -1.92 -5.97
C MET A 126 -7.54 -1.87 -7.27
N GLU A 127 -8.04 -1.20 -8.31
CA GLU A 127 -7.34 -1.02 -9.58
C GLU A 127 -6.03 -0.25 -9.39
N GLU A 128 -6.03 0.80 -8.57
CA GLU A 128 -4.82 1.56 -8.27
C GLU A 128 -3.75 0.71 -7.56
N LEU A 129 -4.15 -0.12 -6.59
CA LEU A 129 -3.22 -1.02 -5.89
C LEU A 129 -2.60 -2.05 -6.85
N ARG A 130 -3.40 -2.62 -7.75
CA ARG A 130 -2.91 -3.58 -8.75
C ARG A 130 -1.99 -2.94 -9.79
N LEU A 131 -2.31 -1.73 -10.24
CA LEU A 131 -1.44 -1.01 -11.17
C LEU A 131 -0.07 -0.76 -10.55
N ARG A 132 -0.04 -0.34 -9.28
CA ARG A 132 1.20 -0.13 -8.52
C ARG A 132 2.00 -1.43 -8.36
N GLU A 133 1.34 -2.55 -8.07
CA GLU A 133 1.99 -3.87 -8.01
C GLU A 133 2.59 -4.27 -9.37
N GLU A 134 1.84 -4.14 -10.46
CA GLU A 134 2.29 -4.52 -11.80
C GLU A 134 3.52 -3.71 -12.24
N VAL A 135 3.49 -2.39 -12.00
CA VAL A 135 4.65 -1.52 -12.26
C VAL A 135 5.87 -1.97 -11.46
N CYS A 136 5.70 -2.27 -10.16
CA CYS A 136 6.80 -2.79 -9.34
C CYS A 136 7.33 -4.14 -9.83
N ARG A 137 6.44 -5.04 -10.28
CA ARG A 137 6.82 -6.35 -10.84
C ARG A 137 7.67 -6.21 -12.11
N GLN A 138 7.42 -5.19 -12.93
CA GLN A 138 8.26 -4.90 -14.10
C GLN A 138 9.68 -4.44 -13.74
N PHE A 139 9.88 -3.91 -12.52
CA PHE A 139 11.20 -3.44 -12.06
C PHE A 139 11.98 -4.48 -11.25
N GLY A 140 11.32 -5.53 -10.74
CA GLY A 140 11.93 -6.61 -9.95
C GLY A 140 11.93 -7.95 -10.70
N ASN A 141 13.11 -8.53 -10.93
CA ASN A 141 13.24 -9.89 -11.46
C ASN A 141 13.00 -10.92 -10.36
N SER A 142 11.75 -11.15 -9.95
CA SER A 142 11.41 -12.30 -9.11
C SER A 142 10.04 -12.86 -9.45
N GLU A 143 10.04 -14.04 -10.08
CA GLU A 143 8.89 -14.93 -10.19
C GLU A 143 8.65 -15.63 -8.84
N ASP A 144 8.27 -14.88 -7.80
CA ASP A 144 7.74 -15.53 -6.61
C ASP A 144 6.27 -15.89 -6.88
N GLN A 145 6.08 -17.12 -7.37
CA GLN A 145 4.78 -17.79 -7.37
C GLN A 145 4.35 -18.01 -5.92
N MET A 146 3.63 -17.04 -5.38
CA MET A 146 3.07 -17.16 -4.04
C MET A 146 1.83 -18.06 -4.09
N SER A 147 1.82 -19.05 -3.21
CA SER A 147 0.73 -20.00 -3.02
C SER A 147 -0.60 -19.30 -2.74
N ALA A 148 -1.68 -19.84 -3.32
CA ALA A 148 -3.04 -19.43 -2.99
C ALA A 148 -3.29 -19.64 -1.47
N PRO A 149 -3.64 -18.61 -0.70
CA PRO A 149 -3.87 -18.79 0.72
C PRO A 149 -5.29 -19.29 1.00
N GLU A 150 -5.40 -20.00 2.12
CA GLU A 150 -6.64 -20.57 2.66
C GLU A 150 -7.76 -19.53 2.73
N GLU A 151 -8.83 -19.76 1.97
CA GLU A 151 -9.99 -18.88 1.88
C GLU A 151 -10.87 -18.88 3.14
N THR A 152 -10.60 -19.75 4.12
CA THR A 152 -11.58 -20.07 5.16
C THR A 152 -11.06 -19.93 6.59
N GLY A 153 -11.72 -19.03 7.32
CA GLY A 153 -12.00 -19.14 8.76
C GLY A 153 -10.88 -18.74 9.69
N ASN A 154 -10.89 -17.47 10.15
CA ASN A 154 -10.31 -16.99 11.42
C ASN A 154 -10.31 -15.46 11.52
N ALA A 155 -11.35 -14.77 11.03
CA ALA A 155 -11.37 -13.31 11.08
C ALA A 155 -11.56 -12.77 12.50
N ARG A 156 -10.95 -11.63 12.83
CA ARG A 156 -11.23 -10.90 14.07
C ARG A 156 -12.25 -9.80 13.79
N ILE A 157 -13.42 -9.89 14.41
CA ILE A 157 -14.54 -8.98 14.16
C ILE A 157 -14.83 -8.16 15.42
N LEU A 158 -15.04 -6.85 15.26
CA LEU A 158 -15.58 -5.97 16.30
C LEU A 158 -17.05 -5.70 16.03
N LEU A 159 -17.91 -6.03 17.00
CA LEU A 159 -19.34 -5.75 16.95
C LEU A 159 -19.67 -4.59 17.90
N LEU A 160 -20.03 -3.42 17.34
CA LEU A 160 -20.61 -2.30 18.07
C LEU A 160 -22.13 -2.48 18.11
N ALA A 161 -22.64 -2.90 19.28
CA ALA A 161 -24.05 -3.19 19.49
C ALA A 161 -24.44 -2.87 20.94
N GLU A 162 -24.81 -1.60 21.17
CA GLU A 162 -25.28 -1.08 22.45
C GLU A 162 -26.72 -1.53 22.70
N ASN A 163 -26.93 -2.33 23.75
CA ASN A 163 -28.24 -2.87 24.16
C ASN A 163 -29.06 -3.58 23.05
N ASP A 164 -28.42 -3.94 21.93
CA ASP A 164 -29.08 -4.68 20.86
C ASP A 164 -29.43 -6.11 21.33
N PRO A 165 -30.72 -6.47 21.40
CA PRO A 165 -31.15 -7.81 21.79
C PRO A 165 -30.75 -8.88 20.76
N ALA A 166 -30.49 -8.51 19.51
CA ALA A 166 -30.03 -9.43 18.47
C ALA A 166 -28.53 -9.71 18.55
N ALA A 167 -27.76 -8.95 19.36
CA ALA A 167 -26.30 -9.09 19.42
C ALA A 167 -25.80 -10.51 19.76
N PRO A 168 -26.37 -11.24 20.75
CA PRO A 168 -25.94 -12.62 21.02
C PRO A 168 -26.13 -13.53 19.80
N ARG A 169 -27.28 -13.42 19.11
CA ARG A 169 -27.59 -14.20 17.91
C ARG A 169 -26.69 -13.83 16.72
N ILE A 170 -26.35 -12.55 16.57
CA ILE A 170 -25.38 -12.08 15.57
C ILE A 170 -24.00 -12.70 15.87
N MET A 171 -23.55 -12.67 17.13
CA MET A 171 -22.26 -13.26 17.51
C MET A 171 -22.21 -14.77 17.22
N GLU A 172 -23.25 -15.52 17.61
CA GLU A 172 -23.40 -16.95 17.32
C GLU A 172 -23.37 -17.23 15.80
N THR A 173 -24.02 -16.36 15.02
CA THR A 173 -24.01 -16.47 13.56
C THR A 173 -22.62 -16.31 12.95
N LEU A 174 -21.75 -15.53 13.58
CA LEU A 174 -20.40 -15.22 13.08
C LEU A 174 -19.35 -16.28 13.46
N GLU A 175 -19.63 -17.18 14.41
CA GLU A 175 -18.71 -18.24 14.85
C GLU A 175 -18.09 -19.06 13.70
N PRO A 176 -18.82 -19.43 12.62
CA PRO A 176 -18.23 -20.22 11.53
C PRO A 176 -17.18 -19.47 10.70
N VAL A 177 -17.08 -18.14 10.81
CA VAL A 177 -16.20 -17.30 9.99
C VAL A 177 -15.18 -16.51 10.80
N ALA A 178 -15.46 -16.28 12.09
CA ALA A 178 -14.64 -15.46 12.98
C ALA A 178 -13.86 -16.32 13.98
N ALA A 179 -12.56 -16.04 14.12
CA ALA A 179 -11.76 -16.57 15.23
C ALA A 179 -12.16 -15.95 16.57
N SER A 180 -12.56 -14.67 16.53
CA SER A 180 -13.02 -13.95 17.70
C SER A 180 -13.97 -12.84 17.31
N VAL A 181 -15.04 -12.68 18.07
CA VAL A 181 -15.96 -11.54 17.96
C VAL A 181 -15.90 -10.75 19.26
N ARG A 182 -15.33 -9.55 19.23
CA ARG A 182 -15.31 -8.64 20.38
C ARG A 182 -16.56 -7.78 20.34
N ARG A 183 -17.30 -7.71 21.44
CA ARG A 183 -18.49 -6.84 21.55
C ARG A 183 -18.13 -5.53 22.25
N ALA A 184 -18.40 -4.42 21.59
CA ALA A 184 -18.43 -3.08 22.18
C ALA A 184 -19.88 -2.68 22.48
N LYS A 185 -20.13 -2.22 23.71
CA LYS A 185 -21.42 -1.75 24.19
C LYS A 185 -21.56 -0.22 24.11
N SER A 186 -20.53 0.49 23.65
CA SER A 186 -20.58 1.94 23.42
C SER A 186 -19.55 2.33 22.36
N CYS A 187 -19.72 3.51 21.76
CA CYS A 187 -18.75 4.03 20.79
C CYS A 187 -17.35 4.21 21.39
N ALA A 188 -17.23 4.65 22.65
CA ALA A 188 -15.95 4.80 23.33
C ALA A 188 -15.24 3.45 23.53
N GLN A 189 -16.01 2.41 23.91
CA GLN A 189 -15.46 1.06 24.03
C GLN A 189 -15.03 0.50 22.67
N ALA A 190 -15.78 0.76 21.60
CA ALA A 190 -15.41 0.33 20.26
C ALA A 190 -14.05 0.92 19.84
N GLN A 191 -13.84 2.21 20.10
CA GLN A 191 -12.56 2.87 19.82
C GLN A 191 -11.40 2.27 20.63
N SER A 192 -11.62 1.93 21.89
CA SER A 192 -10.60 1.36 22.78
C SER A 192 -10.25 -0.10 22.45
N LEU A 193 -11.24 -0.88 22.00
CA LEU A 193 -11.04 -2.28 21.61
C LEU A 193 -10.46 -2.45 20.21
N LEU A 194 -10.40 -1.38 19.42
CA LEU A 194 -9.91 -1.40 18.06
C LEU A 194 -8.39 -1.57 18.05
N ASP A 195 -7.92 -2.60 17.36
CA ASP A 195 -6.50 -2.86 17.16
C ASP A 195 -6.22 -3.28 15.69
N PRO A 196 -4.98 -3.20 15.21
CA PRO A 196 -4.65 -3.47 13.80
C PRO A 196 -5.03 -4.86 13.30
N SER A 197 -5.20 -5.84 14.20
CA SER A 197 -5.60 -7.20 13.83
C SER A 197 -7.08 -7.37 13.53
N ILE A 198 -7.91 -6.36 13.81
CA ILE A 198 -9.34 -6.41 13.50
C ILE A 198 -9.55 -6.31 11.99
N GLU A 199 -10.29 -7.26 11.44
CA GLU A 199 -10.52 -7.41 10.00
C GLU A 199 -11.86 -6.80 9.55
N LEU A 200 -12.83 -6.68 10.45
CA LEU A 200 -14.15 -6.14 10.13
C LEU A 200 -14.75 -5.49 11.37
N VAL A 201 -15.40 -4.34 11.17
CA VAL A 201 -16.31 -3.76 12.16
C VAL A 201 -17.74 -3.92 11.69
N ILE A 202 -18.61 -4.39 12.57
CA ILE A 202 -20.05 -4.40 12.40
C ILE A 202 -20.64 -3.39 13.38
N ALA A 203 -21.36 -2.38 12.90
CA ALA A 203 -21.89 -1.31 13.74
C ALA A 203 -23.40 -1.13 13.58
N SER A 204 -24.15 -1.36 14.66
CA SER A 204 -25.57 -1.01 14.73
C SER A 204 -25.75 0.51 14.76
N LEU A 205 -26.67 1.07 13.97
CA LEU A 205 -27.02 2.49 13.97
C LEU A 205 -27.96 2.90 15.10
N SER A 206 -28.71 1.95 15.66
CA SER A 206 -29.64 2.14 16.78
C SER A 206 -28.87 2.23 18.11
N VAL A 207 -28.10 3.30 18.30
CA VAL A 207 -27.35 3.58 19.52
C VAL A 207 -27.91 4.86 20.17
N PRO A 208 -28.54 4.78 21.36
CA PRO A 208 -29.27 5.92 21.94
C PRO A 208 -28.38 7.12 22.30
N ASP A 209 -27.18 6.86 22.82
CA ASP A 209 -26.34 7.88 23.48
C ASP A 209 -25.11 8.31 22.65
N SER A 210 -24.94 7.78 21.44
CA SER A 210 -23.84 8.15 20.55
C SER A 210 -24.14 7.85 19.09
N ASP A 211 -23.58 8.64 18.15
CA ASP A 211 -23.77 8.43 16.71
C ASP A 211 -22.64 7.55 16.12
N PRO A 212 -22.92 6.28 15.75
CA PRO A 212 -21.93 5.38 15.17
C PRO A 212 -21.33 5.91 13.87
N LEU A 213 -22.08 6.74 13.13
CA LEU A 213 -21.59 7.37 11.90
C LEU A 213 -20.39 8.31 12.17
N ARG A 214 -20.30 8.88 13.37
CA ARG A 214 -19.13 9.67 13.78
C ARG A 214 -17.88 8.80 13.88
N LEU A 215 -18.00 7.57 14.37
CA LEU A 215 -16.88 6.61 14.39
C LEU A 215 -16.46 6.21 12.99
N VAL A 216 -17.42 6.00 12.07
CA VAL A 216 -17.11 5.73 10.65
C VAL A 216 -16.21 6.83 10.09
N SER A 217 -16.58 8.09 10.29
CA SER A 217 -15.78 9.24 9.85
C SER A 217 -14.39 9.27 10.51
N GLN A 218 -14.30 9.02 11.81
CA GLN A 218 -13.04 8.99 12.55
C GLN A 218 -12.10 7.88 12.08
N TRP A 219 -12.61 6.66 11.87
CA TRP A 219 -11.83 5.54 11.34
C TRP A 219 -11.40 5.78 9.90
N ARG A 220 -12.20 6.48 9.10
CA ARG A 220 -11.81 6.87 7.73
C ARG A 220 -10.75 7.97 7.71
N ALA A 221 -10.71 8.85 8.70
CA ALA A 221 -9.68 9.88 8.82
C ALA A 221 -8.32 9.30 9.23
N ALA A 222 -8.29 8.34 10.16
CA ALA A 222 -7.07 7.78 10.72
C ALA A 222 -6.37 6.80 9.75
N GLU A 223 -5.06 6.96 9.55
CA GLU A 223 -4.27 6.17 8.59
C GLU A 223 -4.35 4.65 8.83
N ALA A 224 -4.19 4.23 10.10
CA ALA A 224 -4.19 2.82 10.49
C ALA A 224 -5.55 2.10 10.26
N THR A 225 -6.66 2.84 10.19
CA THR A 225 -8.01 2.27 10.13
C THR A 225 -8.82 2.75 8.93
N ARG A 226 -8.23 3.64 8.10
CA ARG A 226 -8.85 4.19 6.89
C ARG A 226 -9.40 3.12 5.97
N GLN A 227 -8.71 2.00 5.93
CA GLN A 227 -8.97 0.86 5.06
C GLN A 227 -9.80 -0.26 5.72
N LEU A 228 -10.13 -0.14 7.01
CA LEU A 228 -10.87 -1.15 7.75
C LEU A 228 -12.30 -1.30 7.21
N PRO A 229 -12.77 -2.48 6.81
CA PRO A 229 -14.15 -2.67 6.40
C PRO A 229 -15.14 -2.38 7.54
N ILE A 230 -16.22 -1.69 7.21
CA ILE A 230 -17.31 -1.36 8.13
C ILE A 230 -18.63 -1.80 7.51
N LEU A 231 -19.34 -2.69 8.20
CA LEU A 231 -20.69 -3.15 7.88
C LEU A 231 -21.68 -2.52 8.86
N LEU A 232 -22.65 -1.76 8.34
CA LEU A 232 -23.68 -1.13 9.18
C LEU A 232 -24.88 -2.06 9.38
N ILE A 233 -25.52 -2.01 10.54
CA ILE A 233 -26.82 -2.64 10.77
C ILE A 233 -27.80 -1.54 11.14
N ALA A 234 -28.95 -1.45 10.48
CA ALA A 234 -29.93 -0.41 10.74
C ALA A 234 -31.35 -0.92 10.78
N ASP A 235 -32.25 -0.15 11.37
CA ASP A 235 -33.68 -0.42 11.31
C ASP A 235 -34.28 0.07 9.98
N PRO A 236 -35.42 -0.48 9.51
CA PRO A 236 -36.03 -0.09 8.23
C PRO A 236 -36.31 1.42 8.07
N GLY A 237 -36.56 2.13 9.19
CA GLY A 237 -36.78 3.58 9.19
C GLY A 237 -35.51 4.42 9.03
N GLU A 238 -34.33 3.82 9.05
CA GLU A 238 -33.04 4.52 9.07
C GLU A 238 -32.32 4.53 7.72
N LEU A 239 -33.01 4.23 6.62
CA LEU A 239 -32.44 4.25 5.26
C LEU A 239 -31.66 5.55 4.92
N PRO A 240 -32.12 6.76 5.28
CA PRO A 240 -31.33 7.98 5.06
C PRO A 240 -30.01 8.01 5.84
N ARG A 241 -29.98 7.44 7.05
CA ARG A 241 -28.76 7.34 7.87
C ARG A 241 -27.79 6.32 7.30
N LEU A 242 -28.30 5.20 6.76
CA LEU A 242 -27.48 4.21 6.04
C LEU A 242 -26.77 4.82 4.84
N ALA A 243 -27.51 5.55 4.01
CA ALA A 243 -26.93 6.24 2.84
C ALA A 243 -25.81 7.20 3.26
N LYS A 244 -26.05 8.01 4.30
CA LYS A 244 -25.03 8.87 4.89
C LYS A 244 -23.82 8.07 5.40
N GLY A 245 -24.03 6.91 6.00
CA GLY A 245 -22.96 6.04 6.46
C GLY A 245 -22.08 5.50 5.34
N LEU A 246 -22.68 5.09 4.22
CA LEU A 246 -21.94 4.69 3.01
C LEU A 246 -21.13 5.85 2.42
N ASP A 247 -21.72 7.04 2.35
CA ASP A 247 -21.05 8.27 1.91
C ASP A 247 -19.85 8.60 2.82
N LEU A 248 -20.00 8.43 4.13
CA LEU A 248 -18.92 8.59 5.12
C LEU A 248 -17.84 7.51 5.04
N GLY A 249 -18.06 6.42 4.31
CA GLY A 249 -17.05 5.38 4.08
C GLY A 249 -17.39 4.00 4.57
N ALA A 250 -18.59 3.75 5.11
CA ALA A 250 -19.02 2.38 5.35
C ALA A 250 -19.04 1.59 4.03
N ASN A 251 -18.67 0.31 4.11
CA ASN A 251 -18.52 -0.52 2.92
C ASN A 251 -19.85 -1.10 2.50
N ASP A 252 -20.68 -1.46 3.48
CA ASP A 252 -21.91 -2.18 3.25
C ASP A 252 -22.88 -2.03 4.43
N TYR A 253 -24.12 -2.52 4.28
CA TYR A 253 -25.11 -2.53 5.34
C TYR A 253 -26.07 -3.73 5.33
N LEU A 254 -26.74 -3.93 6.46
CA LEU A 254 -27.85 -4.85 6.66
C LEU A 254 -29.03 -4.08 7.28
N VAL A 255 -30.25 -4.47 6.93
CA VAL A 255 -31.48 -3.95 7.53
C VAL A 255 -32.08 -5.01 8.44
N ARG A 256 -32.57 -4.62 9.62
CA ARG A 256 -33.27 -5.55 10.52
C ARG A 256 -34.63 -6.00 9.93
N PRO A 257 -35.06 -7.25 10.18
CA PRO A 257 -34.37 -8.30 10.93
C PRO A 257 -33.18 -8.88 10.16
N VAL A 258 -32.07 -9.10 10.86
CA VAL A 258 -30.84 -9.63 10.25
C VAL A 258 -30.99 -11.12 9.97
N ASP A 259 -30.96 -11.49 8.69
CA ASP A 259 -30.93 -12.88 8.26
C ASP A 259 -29.54 -13.50 8.49
N ARG A 260 -29.52 -14.77 8.93
CA ARG A 260 -28.29 -15.49 9.27
C ARG A 260 -27.37 -15.65 8.06
N ASN A 261 -27.94 -16.11 6.95
CA ASN A 261 -27.18 -16.44 5.76
C ASN A 261 -26.74 -15.15 5.06
N GLU A 262 -27.58 -14.12 5.05
CA GLU A 262 -27.22 -12.82 4.47
C GLU A 262 -26.06 -12.16 5.24
N LEU A 263 -26.11 -12.19 6.57
CA LEU A 263 -25.01 -11.71 7.42
C LEU A 263 -23.70 -12.45 7.11
N LEU A 264 -23.74 -13.78 7.06
CA LEU A 264 -22.56 -14.59 6.75
C LEU A 264 -21.98 -14.27 5.37
N ALA A 265 -22.83 -14.12 4.36
CA ALA A 265 -22.39 -13.82 2.99
C ALA A 265 -21.74 -12.43 2.88
N ARG A 266 -22.35 -11.39 3.49
CA ARG A 266 -21.77 -10.04 3.51
C ARG A 266 -20.45 -10.00 4.28
N VAL A 267 -20.39 -10.65 5.44
CA VAL A 267 -19.17 -10.72 6.27
C VAL A 267 -18.02 -11.40 5.52
N ARG A 268 -18.27 -12.55 4.88
CA ARG A 268 -17.28 -13.24 4.05
C ARG A 268 -16.75 -12.34 2.92
N THR A 269 -17.65 -11.61 2.26
CA THR A 269 -17.28 -10.69 1.18
C THR A 269 -16.38 -9.57 1.69
N GLN A 270 -16.71 -8.94 2.82
CA GLN A 270 -15.88 -7.87 3.39
C GLN A 270 -14.50 -8.37 3.83
N ILE A 271 -14.43 -9.54 4.48
CA ILE A 271 -13.16 -10.14 4.92
C ILE A 271 -12.29 -10.51 3.70
N ARG A 272 -12.88 -11.15 2.69
CA ARG A 272 -12.16 -11.52 1.44
C ARG A 272 -11.56 -10.29 0.78
N ARG A 273 -12.33 -9.19 0.68
CA ARG A 273 -11.86 -7.93 0.11
C ARG A 273 -10.72 -7.31 0.91
N LYS A 274 -10.83 -7.27 2.25
CA LYS A 274 -9.73 -6.78 3.10
C LYS A 274 -8.45 -7.59 2.89
N ARG A 275 -8.53 -8.91 2.96
CA ARG A 275 -7.34 -9.78 2.83
C ARG A 275 -6.67 -9.65 1.46
N LEU A 276 -7.45 -9.47 0.40
CA LEU A 276 -6.92 -9.17 -0.92
C LEU A 276 -6.18 -7.83 -0.93
N GLN A 277 -6.80 -6.79 -0.35
CA GLN A 277 -6.21 -5.46 -0.29
C GLN A 277 -4.91 -5.42 0.53
N ASP A 278 -4.90 -6.04 1.72
CA ASP A 278 -3.73 -6.14 2.59
C ASP A 278 -2.58 -6.84 1.85
N ARG A 279 -2.87 -7.94 1.12
CA ARG A 279 -1.88 -8.66 0.31
C ARG A 279 -1.29 -7.79 -0.80
N LEU A 280 -2.13 -7.08 -1.56
CA LEU A 280 -1.65 -6.18 -2.62
C LEU A 280 -0.74 -5.09 -2.03
N HIS A 281 -1.09 -4.57 -0.85
CA HIS A 281 -0.29 -3.56 -0.16
C HIS A 281 1.04 -4.10 0.36
N GLU A 282 1.04 -5.31 0.93
CA GLU A 282 2.25 -6.01 1.36
C GLU A 282 3.17 -6.34 0.18
N ASN A 283 2.61 -6.86 -0.92
CA ASN A 283 3.35 -7.15 -2.15
C ASN A 283 3.99 -5.89 -2.71
N TYR A 284 3.25 -4.78 -2.77
CA TYR A 284 3.77 -3.49 -3.21
C TYR A 284 4.91 -3.00 -2.30
N SER A 285 4.72 -3.04 -0.99
CA SER A 285 5.73 -2.60 -0.01
C SER A 285 7.00 -3.44 -0.09
N ARG A 286 6.85 -4.77 -0.24
CA ARG A 286 7.97 -5.69 -0.43
C ARG A 286 8.68 -5.41 -1.75
N SER A 287 7.94 -5.24 -2.84
CA SER A 287 8.53 -4.97 -4.15
C SER A 287 9.28 -3.64 -4.19
N LEU A 288 8.78 -2.61 -3.50
CA LEU A 288 9.51 -1.36 -3.29
C LEU A 288 10.78 -1.57 -2.47
N SER A 289 10.72 -2.32 -1.36
CA SER A 289 11.90 -2.63 -0.56
C SER A 289 12.95 -3.37 -1.40
N LEU A 290 12.57 -4.38 -2.17
CA LEU A 290 13.47 -5.13 -3.04
C LEU A 290 14.05 -4.25 -4.17
N ALA A 291 13.26 -3.33 -4.71
CA ALA A 291 13.70 -2.41 -5.75
C ALA A 291 14.68 -1.35 -5.25
N LEU A 292 14.58 -0.94 -3.97
CA LEU A 292 15.30 0.22 -3.43
C LEU A 292 16.41 -0.14 -2.44
N THR A 293 16.31 -1.27 -1.73
CA THR A 293 17.21 -1.62 -0.61
C THR A 293 17.96 -2.94 -0.83
N ASP A 294 19.09 -3.09 -0.15
CA ASP A 294 19.91 -4.30 -0.08
C ASP A 294 19.37 -5.23 1.01
N GLU A 295 19.06 -6.48 0.66
CA GLU A 295 18.37 -7.44 1.54
C GLU A 295 19.14 -7.75 2.83
N LEU A 296 20.48 -7.77 2.76
CA LEU A 296 21.30 -8.12 3.92
C LEU A 296 21.38 -6.97 4.92
N THR A 297 21.59 -5.75 4.43
CA THR A 297 21.93 -4.60 5.29
C THR A 297 20.75 -3.64 5.54
N GLY A 298 19.70 -3.70 4.72
CA GLY A 298 18.58 -2.76 4.75
C GLY A 298 18.92 -1.35 4.26
N LEU A 299 20.15 -1.11 3.80
CA LEU A 299 20.57 0.16 3.19
C LEU A 299 20.04 0.27 1.76
N TYR A 300 20.14 1.45 1.15
CA TYR A 300 19.80 1.57 -0.26
C TYR A 300 20.72 0.71 -1.14
N ASN A 301 20.15 0.05 -2.14
CA ASN A 301 20.92 -0.76 -3.06
C ASN A 301 21.66 0.11 -4.09
N ARG A 302 22.63 -0.51 -4.78
CA ARG A 302 23.41 0.12 -5.85
C ARG A 302 22.52 0.84 -6.88
N ARG A 303 21.43 0.21 -7.33
CA ARG A 303 20.57 0.78 -8.38
C ARG A 303 19.98 2.10 -7.94
N TYR A 304 19.44 2.17 -6.73
CA TYR A 304 18.86 3.39 -6.19
C TYR A 304 19.90 4.49 -5.96
N VAL A 305 21.05 4.15 -5.37
CA VAL A 305 22.16 5.09 -5.16
C VAL A 305 22.51 5.79 -6.48
N PHE A 306 22.75 5.02 -7.55
CA PHE A 306 23.19 5.59 -8.83
C PHE A 306 22.10 6.45 -9.48
N ALA A 307 20.84 6.04 -9.41
CA ALA A 307 19.72 6.85 -9.89
C ALA A 307 19.63 8.18 -9.13
N HIS A 308 19.75 8.15 -7.80
CA HIS A 308 19.72 9.34 -6.95
C HIS A 308 20.90 10.27 -7.21
N MET A 309 22.12 9.74 -7.36
CA MET A 309 23.30 10.53 -7.66
C MET A 309 23.21 11.18 -9.05
N THR A 310 22.64 10.49 -10.04
CA THR A 310 22.42 11.06 -11.39
C THR A 310 21.52 12.29 -11.33
N GLU A 311 20.42 12.21 -10.56
CA GLU A 311 19.51 13.34 -10.33
C GLU A 311 20.20 14.49 -9.59
N LEU A 312 21.02 14.21 -8.58
CA LEU A 312 21.79 15.25 -7.89
C LEU A 312 22.78 15.97 -8.81
N MET A 313 23.45 15.23 -9.71
CA MET A 313 24.36 15.82 -10.69
C MET A 313 23.63 16.73 -11.68
N ALA A 314 22.40 16.38 -12.08
CA ALA A 314 21.56 17.25 -12.92
C ALA A 314 21.24 18.58 -12.20
N ARG A 315 20.86 18.54 -10.92
CA ARG A 315 20.54 19.74 -10.13
C ARG A 315 21.74 20.64 -9.84
N LEU A 316 22.94 20.06 -9.76
CA LEU A 316 24.18 20.82 -9.63
C LEU A 316 24.47 21.68 -10.87
N SER A 317 24.10 21.21 -12.06
CA SER A 317 24.21 21.99 -13.30
C SER A 317 23.30 23.23 -13.33
N GLU A 318 22.26 23.24 -12.50
CA GLU A 318 21.28 24.33 -12.37
C GLU A 318 21.60 25.31 -11.21
N GLY A 319 22.73 25.13 -10.51
CA GLY A 319 23.19 26.06 -9.46
C GLY A 319 22.95 25.60 -8.01
N SER A 320 22.68 24.31 -7.79
CA SER A 320 22.55 23.74 -6.44
C SER A 320 23.89 23.71 -5.66
N ALA A 321 23.81 23.62 -4.33
CA ALA A 321 24.98 23.53 -3.46
C ALA A 321 25.75 22.21 -3.64
N ALA A 322 27.07 22.24 -3.44
CA ALA A 322 27.95 21.10 -3.68
C ALA A 322 27.62 19.88 -2.82
N THR A 323 27.63 18.70 -3.45
CA THR A 323 27.45 17.39 -2.81
C THR A 323 28.81 16.71 -2.63
N THR A 324 29.06 16.12 -1.46
CA THR A 324 30.23 15.27 -1.21
C THR A 324 29.81 13.80 -1.15
N VAL A 325 30.61 12.94 -1.78
CA VAL A 325 30.42 11.49 -1.79
C VAL A 325 31.54 10.85 -1.00
N MET A 326 31.16 9.89 -0.17
CA MET A 326 32.04 9.03 0.60
C MET A 326 31.85 7.60 0.13
N MET A 327 32.94 6.90 -0.19
CA MET A 327 32.91 5.44 -0.31
C MET A 327 33.82 4.85 0.74
N PHE A 328 33.40 3.72 1.30
CA PHE A 328 34.19 3.02 2.29
C PHE A 328 34.06 1.52 2.13
N ASP A 329 35.09 0.83 2.59
CA ASP A 329 35.27 -0.60 2.40
C ASP A 329 35.88 -1.21 3.65
N ILE A 330 35.47 -2.43 3.95
CA ILE A 330 35.89 -3.15 5.15
C ILE A 330 37.30 -3.70 4.95
N ASP A 331 38.22 -3.26 5.80
CA ASP A 331 39.60 -3.72 5.76
C ASP A 331 39.68 -5.22 6.04
N HIS A 332 40.32 -5.97 5.14
CA HIS A 332 40.57 -7.40 5.29
C HIS A 332 39.30 -8.28 5.40
N PHE A 333 38.16 -7.86 4.86
CA PHE A 333 36.89 -8.59 4.96
C PHE A 333 36.96 -10.04 4.46
N LYS A 334 37.71 -10.29 3.38
CA LYS A 334 37.97 -11.67 2.92
C LYS A 334 38.56 -12.56 4.01
N GLN A 335 39.48 -12.05 4.84
CA GLN A 335 40.06 -12.82 5.94
C GLN A 335 39.03 -13.10 7.05
N VAL A 336 38.06 -12.20 7.24
CA VAL A 336 36.94 -12.42 8.16
C VAL A 336 36.10 -13.60 7.67
N ASN A 337 35.72 -13.60 6.40
CA ASN A 337 34.96 -14.71 5.80
C ASN A 337 35.73 -16.03 5.82
N ASP A 338 37.01 -16.00 5.44
CA ASP A 338 37.85 -17.20 5.37
C ASP A 338 38.07 -17.83 6.77
N ARG A 339 38.10 -17.01 7.82
CA ARG A 339 38.39 -17.46 9.19
C ARG A 339 37.15 -17.77 10.02
N TYR A 340 36.07 -17.00 9.86
CA TYR A 340 34.87 -17.07 10.71
C TYR A 340 33.61 -17.52 9.93
N GLY A 341 33.72 -17.71 8.60
CA GLY A 341 32.64 -18.11 7.73
C GLY A 341 31.78 -16.94 7.24
N HIS A 342 31.00 -17.19 6.19
CA HIS A 342 30.17 -16.16 5.54
C HIS A 342 29.08 -15.58 6.44
N LEU A 343 28.50 -16.38 7.35
CA LEU A 343 27.50 -15.88 8.30
C LEU A 343 28.07 -14.82 9.26
N ALA A 344 29.32 -14.98 9.68
CA ALA A 344 30.01 -13.98 10.48
C ALA A 344 30.31 -12.71 9.66
N GLY A 345 30.65 -12.86 8.39
CA GLY A 345 30.77 -11.72 7.46
C GLY A 345 29.45 -10.96 7.31
N ASP A 346 28.32 -11.68 7.22
CA ASP A 346 26.99 -11.09 7.14
C ASP A 346 26.61 -10.31 8.42
N ASP A 347 27.00 -10.83 9.59
CA ASP A 347 26.83 -10.12 10.88
C ASP A 347 27.64 -8.81 10.89
N VAL A 348 28.89 -8.83 10.40
CA VAL A 348 29.72 -7.63 10.29
C VAL A 348 29.09 -6.60 9.35
N LEU A 349 28.58 -7.02 8.18
CA LEU A 349 27.93 -6.14 7.22
C LEU A 349 26.66 -5.50 7.80
N ARG A 350 25.83 -6.28 8.50
CA ARG A 350 24.60 -5.79 9.17
C ARG A 350 24.92 -4.76 10.25
N GLU A 351 25.93 -5.03 11.07
CA GLU A 351 26.31 -4.12 12.14
C GLU A 351 26.98 -2.84 11.60
N LEU A 352 27.81 -2.96 10.56
CA LEU A 352 28.43 -1.81 9.92
C LEU A 352 27.39 -0.87 9.32
N ALA A 353 26.36 -1.43 8.67
CA ALA A 353 25.24 -0.66 8.13
C ALA A 353 24.50 0.13 9.22
N LYS A 354 24.24 -0.48 10.38
CA LYS A 354 23.66 0.22 11.53
C LYS A 354 24.57 1.35 11.99
N ARG A 355 25.87 1.09 12.19
CA ARG A 355 26.81 2.12 12.63
C ARG A 355 26.92 3.27 11.63
N ALA A 356 26.88 3.00 10.33
CA ALA A 356 26.85 4.02 9.29
C ALA A 356 25.61 4.92 9.44
N LEU A 357 24.40 4.35 9.54
CA LEU A 357 23.15 5.10 9.70
C LEU A 357 23.13 5.99 10.95
N HIS A 358 23.67 5.53 12.08
CA HIS A 358 23.71 6.32 13.33
C HIS A 358 24.72 7.47 13.29
N ASN A 359 25.70 7.41 12.38
CA ASN A 359 26.79 8.38 12.29
C ASN A 359 26.64 9.35 11.11
N VAL A 360 25.52 9.33 10.39
CA VAL A 360 25.20 10.30 9.32
C VAL A 360 23.87 11.00 9.62
N ARG A 361 23.54 12.05 8.86
CA ARG A 361 22.27 12.76 9.03
C ARG A 361 21.15 11.99 8.35
N SER A 362 19.90 12.22 8.77
CA SER A 362 18.71 11.62 8.15
C SER A 362 18.50 12.04 6.68
N VAL A 363 19.07 13.18 6.27
CA VAL A 363 19.05 13.68 4.89
C VAL A 363 20.16 13.07 4.02
N ASP A 364 21.16 12.44 4.62
CA ASP A 364 22.25 11.80 3.90
C ASP A 364 21.79 10.43 3.40
N LEU A 365 22.16 10.06 2.17
CA LEU A 365 21.84 8.76 1.61
C LEU A 365 22.95 7.77 1.95
N VAL A 366 22.62 6.64 2.58
CA VAL A 366 23.56 5.54 2.82
C VAL A 366 23.15 4.33 1.99
N GLY A 367 24.09 3.78 1.21
CA GLY A 367 23.84 2.62 0.36
C GLY A 367 24.96 1.59 0.39
N ARG A 368 24.64 0.37 -0.03
CA ARG A 368 25.60 -0.70 -0.27
C ARG A 368 25.72 -0.93 -1.78
N LEU A 369 26.95 -0.81 -2.29
CA LEU A 369 27.23 -0.94 -3.72
C LEU A 369 27.40 -2.41 -4.13
N GLY A 370 27.84 -3.25 -3.20
CA GLY A 370 27.99 -4.70 -3.38
C GLY A 370 29.14 -5.24 -2.55
N GLY A 371 29.09 -6.52 -2.18
CA GLY A 371 30.16 -7.14 -1.38
C GLY A 371 30.39 -6.39 -0.06
N GLU A 372 31.60 -5.87 0.12
CA GLU A 372 32.05 -5.13 1.31
C GLU A 372 32.10 -3.60 1.10
N GLU A 373 31.55 -3.10 -0.02
CA GLU A 373 31.62 -1.70 -0.43
C GLU A 373 30.33 -0.92 -0.12
N PHE A 374 30.50 0.23 0.52
CA PHE A 374 29.42 1.12 0.94
C PHE A 374 29.66 2.54 0.45
N VAL A 375 28.58 3.31 0.38
CA VAL A 375 28.59 4.69 -0.08
C VAL A 375 27.70 5.55 0.79
N VAL A 376 28.12 6.79 1.02
CA VAL A 376 27.29 7.85 1.60
C VAL A 376 27.31 9.05 0.67
N VAL A 377 26.13 9.55 0.32
CA VAL A 377 25.96 10.79 -0.43
C VAL A 377 25.48 11.85 0.55
N MET A 378 26.27 12.93 0.68
CA MET A 378 26.02 14.03 1.61
C MET A 378 25.75 15.32 0.82
N PRO A 379 24.48 15.64 0.54
CA PRO A 379 24.10 16.89 -0.09
C PRO A 379 24.55 18.10 0.73
N GLU A 380 24.83 19.21 0.05
CA GLU A 380 25.17 20.51 0.67
C GLU A 380 26.32 20.45 1.69
N THR A 381 27.23 19.50 1.52
CA THR A 381 28.30 19.22 2.46
C THR A 381 29.64 19.45 1.77
N ASN A 382 30.46 20.32 2.36
CA ASN A 382 31.82 20.56 1.88
C ASN A 382 32.79 19.44 2.31
N LEU A 383 33.97 19.40 1.69
CA LEU A 383 34.95 18.34 1.93
C LEU A 383 35.43 18.29 3.40
N GLY A 384 35.54 19.44 4.07
CA GLY A 384 35.95 19.53 5.47
C GLY A 384 34.93 18.90 6.41
N GLY A 385 33.65 19.26 6.24
CA GLY A 385 32.55 18.66 7.00
C GLY A 385 32.42 17.16 6.75
N ALA A 386 32.54 16.74 5.50
CA ALA A 386 32.54 15.32 5.13
C ALA A 386 33.71 14.55 5.77
N THR A 387 34.90 15.16 5.88
CA THR A 387 36.06 14.54 6.54
C THR A 387 35.81 14.29 8.02
N ILE A 388 35.14 15.21 8.71
CA ILE A 388 34.77 15.04 10.12
C ILE A 388 33.77 13.88 10.28
N VAL A 389 32.76 13.81 9.39
CA VAL A 389 31.77 12.72 9.40
C VAL A 389 32.43 11.37 9.12
N ALA A 390 33.33 11.33 8.12
CA ALA A 390 34.09 10.14 7.75
C ALA A 390 34.98 9.64 8.91
N ASP A 391 35.73 10.53 9.57
CA ASP A 391 36.60 10.12 10.68
C ASP A 391 35.79 9.67 11.90
N ARG A 392 34.64 10.32 12.17
CA ARG A 392 33.69 9.86 13.20
C ARG A 392 33.20 8.44 12.91
N LEU A 393 32.77 8.16 11.68
CA LEU A 393 32.35 6.81 11.28
C LEU A 393 33.50 5.80 11.41
N ARG A 394 34.70 6.15 10.94
CA ARG A 394 35.90 5.32 11.06
C ARG A 394 36.21 4.94 12.50
N LEU A 395 36.18 5.92 13.42
CA LEU A 395 36.41 5.70 14.84
C LEU A 395 35.30 4.85 15.47
N ALA A 396 34.03 5.14 15.18
CA ALA A 396 32.91 4.35 15.68
C ALA A 396 32.95 2.88 15.24
N VAL A 397 33.53 2.60 14.07
CA VAL A 397 33.77 1.23 13.59
C VAL A 397 34.95 0.59 14.31
N ALA A 398 36.07 1.31 14.47
CA ALA A 398 37.30 0.77 15.04
C ALA A 398 37.26 0.60 16.57
N ASP A 399 36.57 1.48 17.30
CA ASP A 399 36.61 1.54 18.76
C ASP A 399 35.74 0.48 19.43
N GLU A 400 34.65 0.06 18.78
CA GLU A 400 33.73 -0.95 19.30
C GLU A 400 33.85 -2.26 18.51
N PRO A 401 34.20 -3.40 19.14
CA PRO A 401 34.31 -4.67 18.44
C PRO A 401 32.95 -5.14 17.91
N PHE A 402 32.96 -5.84 16.79
CA PHE A 402 31.79 -6.44 16.17
C PHE A 402 31.47 -7.77 16.85
N LEU A 403 30.19 -8.01 17.13
CA LEU A 403 29.72 -9.29 17.66
C LEU A 403 29.32 -10.18 16.48
N VAL A 404 29.96 -11.35 16.37
CA VAL A 404 29.68 -12.31 15.30
C VAL A 404 29.32 -13.69 15.86
N GLY A 405 28.42 -14.41 15.19
CA GLY A 405 28.05 -15.78 15.56
C GLY A 405 27.55 -15.92 17.01
N THR A 406 28.20 -16.79 17.80
CA THR A 406 27.80 -17.08 19.19
C THR A 406 28.31 -16.05 20.22
N GLY A 407 28.80 -14.89 19.79
CA GLY A 407 29.24 -13.80 20.67
C GLY A 407 30.73 -13.48 20.64
N ASP A 408 31.46 -13.93 19.60
CA ASP A 408 32.85 -13.57 19.41
C ASP A 408 32.99 -12.08 19.09
N LYS A 409 34.03 -11.45 19.65
CA LYS A 409 34.33 -10.03 19.46
C LYS A 409 35.43 -9.87 18.43
N LEU A 410 35.11 -9.25 17.29
CA LEU A 410 36.02 -9.04 16.18
C LEU A 410 36.36 -7.55 16.02
N PRO A 411 37.64 -7.15 16.10
CA PRO A 411 38.04 -5.81 15.70
C PRO A 411 37.96 -5.70 14.17
N VAL A 412 37.22 -4.70 13.69
CA VAL A 412 37.05 -4.42 12.26
C VAL A 412 37.39 -2.96 12.04
N THR A 413 38.08 -2.65 10.93
CA THR A 413 38.37 -1.28 10.51
C THR A 413 37.86 -1.04 9.10
N ILE A 414 37.71 0.22 8.73
CA ILE A 414 37.30 0.64 7.39
C ILE A 414 38.29 1.65 6.82
N SER A 415 38.50 1.54 5.51
CA SER A 415 39.18 2.57 4.72
C SER A 415 38.14 3.42 4.01
N ILE A 416 38.35 4.74 3.95
CA ILE A 416 37.37 5.70 3.43
C ILE A 416 38.01 6.62 2.38
N GLY A 417 37.36 6.73 1.22
CA GLY A 417 37.62 7.72 0.19
C GLY A 417 36.53 8.80 0.16
N LEU A 418 36.91 10.05 -0.07
CA LEU A 418 36.00 11.19 -0.20
C LEU A 418 36.25 11.95 -1.51
N ALA A 419 35.19 12.38 -2.19
CA ALA A 419 35.31 13.37 -3.26
C ALA A 419 34.10 14.31 -3.27
N ILE A 420 34.35 15.58 -3.61
CA ILE A 420 33.33 16.61 -3.74
C ILE A 420 33.08 16.94 -5.21
N THR A 421 31.81 17.20 -5.51
CA THR A 421 31.34 17.70 -6.81
C THR A 421 31.80 19.12 -7.09
N GLY A 422 31.67 19.59 -8.33
CA GLY A 422 31.92 20.99 -8.70
C GLY A 422 33.22 21.23 -9.47
N GLN A 423 33.73 20.22 -10.17
CA GLN A 423 34.74 20.44 -11.22
C GLN A 423 34.05 20.83 -12.55
N PRO A 424 34.69 21.61 -13.45
CA PRO A 424 34.18 21.79 -14.80
C PRO A 424 34.04 20.42 -15.48
N GLU A 425 32.88 20.12 -16.08
CA GLU A 425 32.57 18.83 -16.72
C GLU A 425 32.45 17.62 -15.77
N ASP A 426 32.11 17.85 -14.49
CA ASP A 426 31.91 16.76 -13.53
C ASP A 426 30.78 15.82 -13.98
N THR A 427 31.11 14.57 -14.26
CA THR A 427 30.15 13.49 -14.54
C THR A 427 30.09 12.55 -13.35
N LEU A 428 28.99 11.78 -13.24
CA LEU A 428 28.86 10.77 -12.20
C LEU A 428 30.03 9.78 -12.21
N GLU A 429 30.47 9.35 -13.40
CA GLU A 429 31.61 8.44 -13.58
C GLU A 429 32.93 9.07 -13.10
N ALA A 430 33.18 10.34 -13.43
CA ALA A 430 34.38 11.04 -13.00
C ALA A 430 34.41 11.28 -11.47
N LEU A 431 33.24 11.56 -10.86
CA LEU A 431 33.10 11.68 -9.42
C LEU A 431 33.41 10.35 -8.73
N LEU A 432 32.74 9.27 -9.15
CA LEU A 432 32.94 7.93 -8.56
C LEU A 432 34.39 7.47 -8.70
N LYS A 433 35.02 7.71 -9.86
CA LYS A 433 36.44 7.40 -10.06
C LYS A 433 37.35 8.14 -9.08
N ARG A 434 37.09 9.43 -8.81
CA ARG A 434 37.88 10.19 -7.82
C ARG A 434 37.70 9.66 -6.40
N VAL A 435 36.49 9.25 -6.03
CA VAL A 435 36.24 8.65 -4.71
C VAL A 435 36.97 7.31 -4.60
N ASP A 436 36.92 6.49 -5.66
CA ASP A 436 37.57 5.18 -5.71
C ASP A 436 39.10 5.31 -5.65
N ASP A 437 39.70 6.24 -6.40
CA ASP A 437 41.14 6.54 -6.33
C ASP A 437 41.57 6.96 -4.92
N ALA A 438 40.73 7.74 -4.22
CA ALA A 438 40.98 8.14 -2.84
C ALA A 438 40.85 6.96 -1.86
N LEU A 439 39.85 6.09 -2.04
CA LEU A 439 39.68 4.87 -1.25
C LEU A 439 40.86 3.90 -1.46
N TYR A 440 41.33 3.76 -2.70
CA TYR A 440 42.50 2.99 -3.05
C TYR A 440 43.76 3.52 -2.36
N ALA A 441 43.94 4.85 -2.36
CA ALA A 441 45.03 5.50 -1.61
C ALA A 441 44.92 5.27 -0.10
N ALA A 442 43.70 5.25 0.47
CA ALA A 442 43.48 4.92 1.88
C ALA A 442 43.92 3.48 2.20
N LYS A 443 43.53 2.52 1.35
CA LYS A 443 43.92 1.10 1.48
C LYS A 443 45.44 0.93 1.41
N ASN A 444 46.10 1.54 0.41
CA ASN A 444 47.56 1.43 0.23
C ASN A 444 48.37 2.23 1.24
N GLY A 445 47.79 3.27 1.84
CA GLY A 445 48.45 4.06 2.88
C GLY A 445 48.68 3.28 4.19
N GLY A 446 48.06 2.11 4.36
CA GLY A 446 48.08 1.34 5.59
C GLY A 446 46.71 1.19 6.24
N ARG A 447 45.62 1.39 5.48
CA ARG A 447 44.23 1.17 5.90
C ARG A 447 43.79 2.03 7.09
N ASN A 448 42.58 1.77 7.62
CA ASN A 448 41.98 2.46 8.76
C ASN A 448 42.18 3.98 8.73
N ARG A 449 41.81 4.62 7.62
CA ARG A 449 42.01 6.05 7.41
C ARG A 449 41.03 6.65 6.41
N VAL A 450 40.95 7.97 6.45
CA VAL A 450 40.19 8.79 5.50
C VAL A 450 41.17 9.46 4.55
N VAL A 451 40.91 9.36 3.25
CA VAL A 451 41.62 10.11 2.21
C VAL A 451 40.62 10.89 1.38
N ALA A 452 40.88 12.19 1.22
CA ALA A 452 40.06 13.05 0.36
C ALA A 452 40.76 13.27 -0.99
N ALA A 453 40.01 13.10 -2.07
CA ALA A 453 40.47 13.37 -3.42
C ALA A 453 40.85 14.85 -3.55
N PRO A 454 41.94 15.17 -4.28
CA PRO A 454 42.33 16.55 -4.51
C PRO A 454 41.22 17.30 -5.25
N HIS A 455 40.78 18.42 -4.68
CA HIS A 455 39.80 19.31 -5.28
C HIS A 455 40.46 20.65 -5.62
N ARG A 456 40.41 21.05 -6.89
CA ARG A 456 40.77 22.41 -7.30
C ARG A 456 39.52 23.28 -7.17
N PRO A 457 39.47 24.24 -6.24
CA PRO A 457 38.32 25.13 -6.16
C PRO A 457 38.24 25.93 -7.48
N THR A 458 37.09 25.89 -8.14
CA THR A 458 36.78 26.88 -9.16
C THR A 458 36.69 28.24 -8.45
N SER A 459 37.56 29.17 -8.83
CA SER A 459 37.55 30.54 -8.30
C SER A 459 36.12 31.06 -8.23
N SER A 460 35.71 31.52 -7.06
CA SER A 460 34.51 32.33 -6.90
C SER A 460 34.53 33.41 -7.98
N ARG A 461 33.48 33.47 -8.82
CA ARG A 461 33.24 34.62 -9.69
C ARG A 461 33.28 35.86 -8.80
N GLY A 462 34.21 36.77 -9.12
CA GLY A 462 34.52 37.93 -8.32
C GLY A 462 33.27 38.75 -7.99
N MET A 463 33.12 39.09 -6.71
CA MET A 463 32.36 40.29 -6.37
C MET A 463 33.09 41.50 -6.96
N PRO A 464 32.38 42.43 -7.63
CA PRO A 464 33.00 43.69 -7.99
C PRO A 464 33.31 44.45 -6.71
N VAL A 465 34.58 44.77 -6.51
CA VAL A 465 35.01 45.76 -5.53
C VAL A 465 34.36 47.09 -5.94
N ALA A 466 33.36 47.52 -5.17
CA ALA A 466 32.84 48.88 -5.28
C ALA A 466 33.94 49.84 -4.84
N VAL A 467 34.53 50.54 -5.80
CA VAL A 467 35.30 51.76 -5.55
C VAL A 467 34.29 52.81 -5.10
N ALA A 468 34.35 53.20 -3.83
CA ALA A 468 33.68 54.39 -3.32
C ALA A 468 34.71 55.54 -3.27
N SER A 469 34.26 56.68 -3.82
CA SER A 469 34.93 57.96 -3.99
C SER A 469 35.49 58.59 -2.72
#